data_AF-A0A9W2UZU6-F1
#
_entry.id   AF-A0A9W2UZU6-F1
#
_cell.length_a   1.000
_cell.length_b   1.000
_cell.length_c   1.000
_cell.angle_alpha   90.00
_cell.angle_beta   90.00
_cell.angle_gamma   90.00
#
_symmetry.space_group_name_H-M   'P 1'
#
loop_
_entity.id
_entity.type
_entity.pdbx_description
1 polymer ?
#
loop_
_entity_poly.entity_id
_entity_poly.type
_entity_poly.pdbx_seq_one_letter_code
_entity_poly.pdbx_strand_id
1 'polypeptide(L)'
;MKGLQMFWADAKKARRIKTYMWKHNVKFHQLSYREMEHLRQFRRDVTKCLFLGIISIPPFANYLVFLLMYLFPRQLLIQHFWTPKQQIDFLDIYHALRKQSHPEILGYLERVIPLVSDAGLRWHMTELCTKIQHGTHPAIHDILALRECFSNHPLGMNQLHALQMKALSRAMLLTPYLPSFLLRHRLKTHTTVIHQLDKALAKLGIGHLTPQEVKSACYLRGLNSTHIAEERCRTWLGEWLQISCSLKEAELSLLLHNVVLLSINYTGSRR
;
A
#
# COMPACT_ATOMS: atom_id res chain seq x y z
N MET A 1 -17.81 -12.85 -20.94
CA MET A 1 -16.79 -12.46 -21.94
C MET A 1 -16.17 -11.07 -21.71
N LYS A 2 -16.89 -10.08 -21.14
CA LYS A 2 -16.36 -8.72 -20.89
C LYS A 2 -15.07 -8.68 -20.03
N GLY A 3 -14.97 -9.52 -18.98
CA GLY A 3 -13.80 -9.56 -18.10
C GLY A 3 -12.48 -9.92 -18.80
N LEU A 4 -12.49 -10.95 -19.66
CA LEU A 4 -11.33 -11.31 -20.48
C LEU A 4 -10.95 -10.20 -21.46
N GLN A 5 -11.94 -9.59 -22.11
CA GLN A 5 -11.69 -8.47 -23.05
C GLN A 5 -11.01 -7.29 -22.36
N MET A 6 -11.47 -6.92 -21.15
CA MET A 6 -10.84 -5.86 -20.35
C MET A 6 -9.41 -6.24 -19.96
N PHE A 7 -9.16 -7.48 -19.52
CA PHE A 7 -7.81 -7.95 -19.21
C PHE A 7 -6.88 -7.94 -20.44
N TRP A 8 -7.38 -8.33 -21.61
CA TRP A 8 -6.63 -8.26 -22.87
C TRP A 8 -6.30 -6.82 -23.27
N ALA A 9 -7.22 -5.88 -23.06
CA ALA A 9 -6.97 -4.46 -23.27
C ALA A 9 -5.88 -3.94 -22.32
N ASP A 10 -5.94 -4.34 -21.04
CA ASP A 10 -4.93 -3.99 -20.04
C ASP A 10 -3.56 -4.57 -20.37
N ALA A 11 -3.52 -5.81 -20.87
CA ALA A 11 -2.29 -6.45 -21.34
C ALA A 11 -1.69 -5.74 -22.55
N LYS A 12 -2.51 -5.34 -23.52
CA LYS A 12 -2.07 -4.56 -24.70
C LYS A 12 -1.50 -3.21 -24.27
N LYS A 13 -2.16 -2.53 -23.33
CA LYS A 13 -1.68 -1.25 -22.78
C LYS A 13 -0.38 -1.42 -22.00
N ALA A 14 -0.28 -2.41 -21.11
CA ALA A 14 0.93 -2.70 -20.37
C ALA A 14 2.12 -3.05 -21.29
N ARG A 15 1.87 -3.81 -22.36
CA ARG A 15 2.87 -4.12 -23.39
C ARG A 15 3.35 -2.84 -24.10
N ARG A 16 2.44 -1.96 -24.51
CA ARG A 16 2.78 -0.67 -25.14
C ARG A 16 3.67 0.18 -24.24
N ILE A 17 3.30 0.33 -22.96
CA ILE A 17 4.08 1.10 -21.99
C ILE A 17 5.48 0.49 -21.81
N LYS A 18 5.58 -0.84 -21.64
CA LYS A 18 6.89 -1.52 -21.53
C LYS A 18 7.75 -1.38 -22.79
N THR A 19 7.14 -1.47 -23.97
CA THR A 19 7.86 -1.26 -25.24
C THR A 19 8.35 0.19 -25.36
N TYR A 20 7.54 1.18 -24.95
CA TYR A 20 7.95 2.58 -24.91
C TYR A 20 9.13 2.80 -23.95
N MET A 21 9.04 2.25 -22.72
CA MET A 21 10.14 2.31 -21.74
C MET A 21 11.43 1.73 -22.31
N TRP A 22 11.35 0.57 -22.97
CA TRP A 22 12.52 -0.08 -23.55
C TRP A 22 13.11 0.71 -24.72
N LYS A 23 12.27 1.19 -25.65
CA LYS A 23 12.70 1.96 -26.83
C LYS A 23 13.33 3.31 -26.48
N HIS A 24 12.79 3.99 -25.47
CA HIS A 24 13.23 5.34 -25.10
C HIS A 24 14.11 5.36 -23.85
N ASN A 25 14.50 4.19 -23.33
CA ASN A 25 15.27 4.04 -22.08
C ASN A 25 14.66 4.80 -20.88
N VAL A 26 13.32 4.87 -20.84
CA VAL A 26 12.56 5.59 -19.81
C VAL A 26 12.41 4.69 -18.59
N LYS A 27 12.81 5.20 -17.43
CA LYS A 27 12.68 4.50 -16.14
C LYS A 27 11.24 4.60 -15.62
N PHE A 28 10.86 3.64 -14.77
CA PHE A 28 9.50 3.57 -14.22
C PHE A 28 9.04 4.86 -13.52
N HIS A 29 9.92 5.56 -12.82
CA HIS A 29 9.61 6.81 -12.11
C HIS A 29 9.42 8.04 -13.02
N GLN A 30 9.68 7.92 -14.33
CA GLN A 30 9.52 9.00 -15.30
C GLN A 30 8.17 8.90 -16.03
N LEU A 31 7.44 7.80 -15.86
CA LEU A 31 6.13 7.60 -16.44
C LEU A 31 5.08 8.50 -15.78
N SER A 32 3.96 8.68 -16.46
CA SER A 32 2.80 9.33 -15.85
C SER A 32 2.22 8.49 -14.72
N TYR A 33 1.57 9.13 -13.74
CA TYR A 33 0.91 8.44 -12.62
C TYR A 33 -0.01 7.30 -13.09
N ARG A 34 -0.83 7.55 -14.12
CA ARG A 34 -1.79 6.57 -14.66
C ARG A 34 -1.10 5.36 -15.30
N GLU A 35 0.04 5.55 -15.96
CA GLU A 35 0.81 4.45 -16.55
C GLU A 35 1.51 3.61 -15.48
N MET A 36 2.11 4.26 -14.47
CA MET A 36 2.73 3.58 -13.34
C MET A 36 1.72 2.74 -12.57
N GLU A 37 0.56 3.31 -12.26
CA GLU A 37 -0.51 2.63 -11.54
C GLU A 37 -1.08 1.48 -12.36
N HIS A 38 -1.27 1.67 -13.67
CA HIS A 38 -1.69 0.61 -14.59
C HIS A 38 -0.73 -0.58 -14.58
N LEU A 39 0.58 -0.32 -14.70
CA LEU A 39 1.60 -1.39 -14.67
C LEU A 39 1.62 -2.13 -13.33
N ARG A 40 1.43 -1.41 -12.21
CA ARG A 40 1.39 -1.99 -10.87
C ARG A 40 0.19 -2.92 -10.70
N GLN A 41 -1.00 -2.46 -11.06
CA GLN A 41 -2.24 -3.25 -11.01
C GLN A 41 -2.14 -4.47 -11.93
N PHE A 42 -1.71 -4.26 -13.17
CA PHE A 42 -1.57 -5.34 -14.15
C PHE A 42 -0.59 -6.43 -13.68
N ARG A 43 0.55 -6.07 -13.06
CA ARG A 43 1.48 -7.05 -12.49
C ARG A 43 0.82 -7.96 -11.45
N ARG A 44 -0.04 -7.39 -10.60
CA ARG A 44 -0.79 -8.13 -9.58
C ARG A 44 -1.75 -9.12 -10.22
N ASP A 45 -2.50 -8.69 -11.23
CA ASP A 45 -3.46 -9.54 -11.92
C ASP A 45 -2.80 -10.65 -12.74
N VAL A 46 -1.71 -10.35 -13.45
CA VAL A 46 -0.91 -11.37 -14.18
C VAL A 46 -0.37 -12.42 -13.24
N THR A 47 0.07 -12.04 -12.04
CA THR A 47 0.58 -13.01 -11.06
C THR A 47 -0.53 -13.98 -10.64
N LYS A 48 -1.76 -13.50 -10.40
CA LYS A 48 -2.92 -14.37 -10.14
C LYS A 48 -3.21 -15.31 -11.31
N CYS A 49 -3.24 -14.79 -12.54
CA CYS A 49 -3.49 -15.59 -13.74
C CYS A 49 -2.40 -16.64 -13.97
N LEU A 50 -1.13 -16.32 -13.72
CA LEU A 50 -0.03 -17.25 -13.84
C LEU A 50 -0.15 -18.40 -12.84
N PHE A 51 -0.45 -18.09 -11.57
CA PHE A 51 -0.68 -19.12 -10.55
C PHE A 51 -1.86 -20.03 -10.93
N LEU A 52 -2.96 -19.45 -11.42
CA LEU A 52 -4.11 -20.22 -11.90
C LEU A 52 -3.75 -21.12 -13.09
N GLY A 53 -2.97 -20.60 -14.04
CA GLY A 53 -2.51 -21.32 -15.22
C GLY A 53 -1.65 -22.54 -14.86
N ILE A 54 -0.74 -22.40 -13.89
CA ILE A 54 0.10 -23.51 -13.41
C ILE A 54 -0.75 -24.61 -12.77
N ILE A 55 -1.73 -24.24 -11.94
CA ILE A 55 -2.66 -25.20 -11.31
C ILE A 55 -3.49 -25.95 -12.35
N SER A 56 -3.71 -25.37 -13.53
CA SER A 56 -4.52 -25.94 -14.61
C SER A 56 -3.74 -26.89 -15.54
N ILE A 57 -2.42 -27.06 -15.38
CA ILE A 57 -1.59 -27.93 -16.23
C ILE A 57 -1.96 -29.41 -16.12
N PRO A 58 -2.16 -29.99 -14.91
CA PRO A 58 -2.47 -31.41 -14.80
C PRO A 58 -3.83 -31.77 -15.42
N PRO A 59 -3.95 -32.93 -16.08
CA PRO A 59 -5.25 -33.40 -16.56
C PRO A 59 -6.22 -33.54 -15.38
N PHE A 60 -7.50 -33.21 -15.60
CA PHE A 60 -8.57 -33.16 -14.58
C PHE A 60 -8.51 -32.01 -13.56
N ALA A 61 -7.43 -31.23 -13.50
CA ALA A 61 -7.34 -30.07 -12.60
C ALA A 61 -8.35 -28.96 -12.96
N ASN A 62 -8.86 -28.91 -14.19
CA ASN A 62 -9.83 -27.90 -14.63
C ASN A 62 -11.09 -27.86 -13.75
N TYR A 63 -11.66 -29.01 -13.39
CA TYR A 63 -12.83 -29.06 -12.51
C TYR A 63 -12.49 -28.57 -11.10
N LEU A 64 -11.32 -28.95 -10.60
CA LEU A 64 -10.81 -28.46 -9.31
C LEU A 64 -10.58 -26.94 -9.35
N VAL A 65 -10.06 -26.39 -10.45
CA VAL A 65 -9.86 -24.96 -10.64
C VAL A 65 -11.19 -24.19 -10.59
N PHE A 66 -12.23 -24.68 -11.27
CA PHE A 66 -13.56 -24.05 -11.19
C PHE A 66 -14.15 -24.11 -9.78
N LEU A 67 -14.01 -25.25 -9.09
CA LEU A 67 -14.42 -25.39 -7.69
C LEU A 67 -13.67 -24.39 -6.79
N LEU A 68 -12.35 -24.29 -6.94
CA LEU A 68 -11.53 -23.36 -6.17
C LEU A 68 -11.86 -21.90 -6.50
N MET A 69 -12.15 -21.55 -7.75
CA MET A 69 -12.58 -20.19 -8.13
C MET A 69 -13.91 -19.80 -7.48
N TYR A 70 -14.82 -20.77 -7.32
CA TYR A 70 -16.09 -20.55 -6.63
C TYR A 70 -15.91 -20.40 -5.11
N LEU A 71 -15.05 -21.23 -4.49
CA LEU A 71 -14.78 -21.20 -3.04
C LEU A 71 -13.85 -20.05 -2.61
N PHE A 72 -12.91 -19.65 -3.46
CA PHE A 72 -11.87 -18.66 -3.18
C PHE A 72 -11.79 -17.54 -4.25
N PRO A 73 -12.91 -16.84 -4.51
CA PRO A 73 -12.99 -15.83 -5.57
C PRO A 73 -12.00 -14.67 -5.39
N ARG A 74 -11.70 -14.31 -4.13
CA ARG A 74 -10.78 -13.23 -3.78
C ARG A 74 -9.31 -13.54 -4.15
N GLN A 75 -8.89 -14.79 -4.03
CA GLN A 75 -7.51 -15.22 -4.29
C GLN A 75 -7.27 -15.49 -5.77
N LEU A 76 -8.24 -16.14 -6.44
CA LEU A 76 -8.06 -16.68 -7.79
C LEU A 76 -8.61 -15.80 -8.90
N LEU A 77 -9.66 -15.01 -8.63
CA LEU A 77 -10.20 -14.10 -9.65
C LEU A 77 -9.44 -12.77 -9.65
N ILE A 78 -9.28 -12.21 -10.84
CA ILE A 78 -8.87 -10.81 -11.03
C ILE A 78 -10.06 -9.88 -10.72
N GLN A 79 -9.75 -8.63 -10.39
CA GLN A 79 -10.75 -7.65 -9.94
C GLN A 79 -11.91 -7.48 -10.93
N HIS A 80 -11.65 -7.63 -12.23
CA HIS A 80 -12.62 -7.48 -13.32
C HIS A 80 -13.75 -8.53 -13.33
N PHE A 81 -13.58 -9.64 -12.60
CA PHE A 81 -14.64 -10.66 -12.44
C PHE A 81 -15.40 -10.55 -11.13
N TRP A 82 -15.03 -9.62 -10.25
CA TRP A 82 -15.75 -9.40 -9.00
C TRP A 82 -16.99 -8.55 -9.23
N THR A 83 -18.10 -8.93 -8.60
CA THR A 83 -19.29 -8.07 -8.56
C THR A 83 -19.01 -6.79 -7.76
N PRO A 84 -19.75 -5.69 -7.99
CA PRO A 84 -19.56 -4.46 -7.21
C PRO A 84 -19.64 -4.69 -5.69
N LYS A 85 -20.56 -5.57 -5.25
CA LYS A 85 -20.68 -5.97 -3.84
C LYS A 85 -19.43 -6.72 -3.36
N GLN A 86 -18.95 -7.72 -4.11
CA GLN A 86 -17.73 -8.46 -3.78
C GLN A 86 -16.50 -7.56 -3.70
N GLN A 87 -16.40 -6.52 -4.54
CA GLN A 87 -15.29 -5.57 -4.48
C GLN A 87 -15.25 -4.87 -3.11
N ILE A 88 -16.39 -4.39 -2.62
CA ILE A 88 -16.49 -3.73 -1.31
C ILE A 88 -16.18 -4.74 -0.20
N ASP A 89 -16.84 -5.91 -0.20
CA ASP A 89 -16.67 -6.93 0.84
C ASP A 89 -15.20 -7.39 0.94
N PHE A 90 -14.54 -7.64 -0.21
CA PHE A 90 -13.14 -8.08 -0.20
C PHE A 90 -12.18 -6.98 0.25
N LEU A 91 -12.43 -5.72 -0.10
CA LEU A 91 -11.66 -4.58 0.42
C LEU A 91 -11.83 -4.46 1.94
N ASP A 92 -13.04 -4.64 2.47
CA ASP A 92 -13.25 -4.61 3.92
C ASP A 92 -12.53 -5.77 4.63
N ILE A 93 -12.54 -6.99 4.07
CA ILE A 93 -11.78 -8.10 4.65
C ILE A 93 -10.27 -7.83 4.61
N TYR A 94 -9.75 -7.32 3.49
CA TYR A 94 -8.34 -6.95 3.38
C TYR A 94 -7.97 -5.84 4.37
N HIS A 95 -8.83 -4.85 4.55
CA HIS A 95 -8.61 -3.78 5.52
C HIS A 95 -8.66 -4.30 6.96
N ALA A 96 -9.55 -5.25 7.28
CA ALA A 96 -9.59 -5.91 8.58
C ALA A 96 -8.28 -6.66 8.88
N LEU A 97 -7.73 -7.38 7.89
CA LEU A 97 -6.43 -8.05 8.01
C LEU A 97 -5.27 -7.06 8.22
N ARG A 98 -5.31 -5.90 7.55
CA ARG A 98 -4.37 -4.79 7.77
C ARG A 98 -4.48 -4.28 9.21
N LYS A 99 -5.71 -4.02 9.69
CA LYS A 99 -5.98 -3.47 11.02
C LYS A 99 -5.46 -4.37 12.16
N GLN A 100 -5.46 -5.69 11.98
CA GLN A 100 -4.89 -6.64 12.96
C GLN A 100 -3.39 -6.37 13.25
N SER A 101 -2.64 -5.79 12.31
CA SER A 101 -1.22 -5.48 12.49
C SER A 101 -0.94 -4.12 13.14
N HIS A 102 -1.94 -3.23 13.24
CA HIS A 102 -1.77 -1.89 13.80
C HIS A 102 -1.26 -1.89 15.26
N PRO A 103 -1.86 -2.64 16.21
CA PRO A 103 -1.39 -2.62 17.60
C PRO A 103 0.04 -3.15 17.73
N GLU A 104 0.43 -4.14 16.91
CA GLU A 104 1.81 -4.62 16.90
C GLU A 104 2.79 -3.53 16.44
N ILE A 105 2.46 -2.80 15.37
CA ILE A 105 3.30 -1.72 14.84
C ILE A 105 3.45 -0.58 15.86
N LEU A 106 2.35 -0.16 16.50
CA LEU A 106 2.39 0.86 17.55
C LEU A 106 3.20 0.38 18.78
N GLY A 107 2.99 -0.86 19.21
CA GLY A 107 3.76 -1.45 20.30
C GLY A 107 5.26 -1.53 20.00
N TYR A 108 5.66 -1.76 18.74
CA TYR A 108 7.07 -1.67 18.36
C TYR A 108 7.60 -0.23 18.42
N LEU A 109 6.83 0.76 17.96
CA LEU A 109 7.24 2.16 18.06
C LEU A 109 7.47 2.57 19.51
N GLU A 110 6.56 2.21 20.41
CA GLU A 110 6.67 2.49 21.85
C GLU A 110 7.92 1.84 22.47
N ARG A 111 8.21 0.57 22.13
CA ARG A 111 9.42 -0.12 22.61
C ARG A 111 10.72 0.48 22.11
N VAL A 112 10.67 1.20 20.99
CA VAL A 112 11.83 1.85 20.37
C VAL A 112 12.08 3.24 20.95
N ILE A 113 11.09 3.88 21.60
CA ILE A 113 11.25 5.21 22.23
C ILE A 113 12.51 5.30 23.11
N PRO A 114 12.80 4.36 24.03
CA PRO A 114 14.00 4.43 24.87
C PRO A 114 15.31 4.34 24.09
N LEU A 115 15.30 3.78 22.88
CA LEU A 115 16.48 3.62 22.02
C LEU A 115 16.81 4.87 21.20
N VAL A 116 15.91 5.86 21.16
CA VAL A 116 16.16 7.15 20.49
C VAL A 116 17.09 7.98 21.36
N SER A 117 18.28 8.30 20.83
CA SER A 117 19.31 9.05 21.57
C SER A 117 18.91 10.50 21.83
N ASP A 118 18.31 11.17 20.85
CA ASP A 118 17.87 12.56 20.94
C ASP A 118 16.65 12.71 21.86
N ALA A 119 16.75 13.59 22.87
CA ALA A 119 15.69 13.78 23.86
C ALA A 119 14.44 14.45 23.29
N GLY A 120 14.60 15.36 22.33
CA GLY A 120 13.49 16.04 21.66
C GLY A 120 12.69 15.08 20.78
N LEU A 121 13.38 14.29 19.95
CA LEU A 121 12.75 13.25 19.13
C LEU A 121 12.08 12.17 19.98
N ARG A 122 12.69 11.80 21.11
CA ARG A 122 12.08 10.87 22.08
C ARG A 122 10.76 11.42 22.62
N TRP A 123 10.76 12.69 23.03
CA TRP A 123 9.56 13.35 23.53
C TRP A 123 8.48 13.44 22.46
N HIS A 124 8.83 13.89 21.25
CA HIS A 124 7.89 13.96 20.11
C HIS A 124 7.31 12.59 19.73
N MET A 125 8.11 11.52 19.75
CA MET A 125 7.62 10.18 19.43
C MET A 125 6.68 9.66 20.52
N THR A 126 6.97 9.97 21.79
CA THR A 126 6.08 9.66 22.91
C THR A 126 4.75 10.40 22.75
N GLU A 127 4.79 11.70 22.48
CA GLU A 127 3.60 12.53 22.26
C GLU A 127 2.76 12.05 21.07
N LEU A 128 3.40 11.66 19.96
CA LEU A 128 2.70 11.13 18.79
C LEU A 128 1.99 9.82 19.13
N CYS A 129 2.67 8.89 19.81
CA CYS A 129 2.07 7.62 20.23
C CYS A 129 0.89 7.84 21.19
N THR A 130 1.03 8.74 22.18
CA THR A 130 -0.08 9.05 23.10
C THR A 130 -1.25 9.68 22.37
N LYS A 131 -1.04 10.67 21.48
CA LYS A 131 -2.11 11.25 20.65
C LYS A 131 -2.88 10.19 19.87
N ILE A 132 -2.15 9.24 19.25
CA ILE A 132 -2.75 8.15 18.48
C ILE A 132 -3.56 7.21 19.38
N GLN A 133 -3.04 6.84 20.55
CA GLN A 133 -3.75 6.01 21.52
C GLN A 133 -5.04 6.67 22.03
N HIS A 134 -5.06 8.00 22.18
CA HIS A 134 -6.25 8.77 22.55
C HIS A 134 -7.25 8.97 21.39
N GLY A 135 -6.99 8.39 20.22
CA GLY A 135 -7.90 8.50 19.07
C GLY A 135 -7.75 9.80 18.27
N THR A 136 -6.69 10.58 18.52
CA THR A 136 -6.45 11.84 17.79
C THR A 136 -5.78 11.56 16.44
N HIS A 137 -6.22 12.25 15.39
CA HIS A 137 -5.54 12.21 14.08
C HIS A 137 -4.26 13.04 14.15
N PRO A 138 -3.08 12.47 13.87
CA PRO A 138 -1.81 13.18 14.01
C PRO A 138 -1.67 14.29 12.97
N ALA A 139 -1.04 15.39 13.36
CA ALA A 139 -0.70 16.45 12.42
C ALA A 139 0.49 16.06 11.54
N ILE A 140 0.55 16.62 10.33
CA ILE A 140 1.61 16.34 9.34
C ILE A 140 2.99 16.69 9.91
N HIS A 141 3.11 17.81 10.62
CA HIS A 141 4.36 18.26 11.21
C HIS A 141 4.85 17.34 12.32
N ASP A 142 3.95 16.77 13.13
CA ASP A 142 4.28 15.80 14.19
C ASP A 142 4.94 14.55 13.60
N ILE A 143 4.42 14.07 12.46
CA ILE A 143 4.97 12.89 11.77
C ILE A 143 6.32 13.22 11.13
N LEU A 144 6.42 14.37 10.44
CA LEU A 144 7.64 14.77 9.73
C LEU A 144 8.79 15.11 10.67
N ALA A 145 8.50 15.58 11.89
CA ALA A 145 9.50 15.81 12.93
C ALA A 145 10.30 14.53 13.26
N LEU A 146 9.69 13.35 13.11
CA LEU A 146 10.32 12.07 13.43
C LEU A 146 11.13 11.46 12.28
N ARG A 147 11.19 12.08 11.10
CA ARG A 147 11.84 11.49 9.90
C ARG A 147 13.27 11.00 10.13
N GLU A 148 14.01 11.67 10.99
CA GLU A 148 15.40 11.33 11.30
C GLU A 148 15.52 9.97 12.00
N CYS A 149 14.57 9.62 12.89
CA CYS A 149 14.49 8.31 13.54
C CYS A 149 14.35 7.15 12.54
N PHE A 150 13.79 7.42 11.36
CA PHE A 150 13.53 6.43 10.31
C PHE A 150 14.60 6.39 9.22
N SER A 151 15.61 7.27 9.27
CA SER A 151 16.72 7.26 8.32
C SER A 151 17.71 6.13 8.59
N ASN A 152 17.96 5.84 9.86
CA ASN A 152 18.96 4.89 10.35
C ASN A 152 18.46 4.19 11.63
N HIS A 153 19.34 3.72 12.50
CA HIS A 153 18.93 3.18 13.79
C HIS A 153 18.12 4.23 14.58
N PRO A 154 16.98 3.86 15.20
CA PRO A 154 16.45 2.49 15.37
C PRO A 154 15.42 2.03 14.31
N LEU A 155 14.76 2.93 13.57
CA LEU A 155 13.59 2.59 12.74
C LEU A 155 13.88 2.51 11.24
N GLY A 156 15.13 2.65 10.83
CA GLY A 156 15.57 2.58 9.44
C GLY A 156 15.25 1.25 8.79
N MET A 157 15.04 1.26 7.47
CA MET A 157 14.60 0.08 6.70
C MET A 157 15.50 -1.15 6.91
N ASN A 158 16.79 -0.97 7.18
CA ASN A 158 17.77 -2.05 7.42
C ASN A 158 17.81 -2.52 8.89
N GLN A 159 17.27 -1.73 9.82
CA GLN A 159 17.25 -2.00 11.26
C GLN A 159 15.95 -2.67 11.72
N LEU A 160 14.92 -2.67 10.88
CA LEU A 160 13.65 -3.35 11.19
C LEU A 160 13.86 -4.83 11.54
N HIS A 161 13.34 -5.23 12.69
CA HIS A 161 13.34 -6.62 13.16
C HIS A 161 12.35 -7.48 12.37
N ALA A 162 12.56 -8.80 12.37
CA ALA A 162 11.75 -9.74 11.59
C ALA A 162 10.25 -9.66 11.92
N LEU A 163 9.89 -9.55 13.20
CA LEU A 163 8.48 -9.46 13.61
C LEU A 163 7.84 -8.13 13.17
N GLN A 164 8.56 -7.01 13.29
CA GLN A 164 8.10 -5.71 12.81
C GLN A 164 7.90 -5.72 11.29
N MET A 165 8.83 -6.30 10.54
CA MET A 165 8.67 -6.45 9.08
C MET A 165 7.46 -7.30 8.71
N LYS A 166 7.14 -8.37 9.47
CA LYS A 166 5.92 -9.18 9.27
C LYS A 166 4.65 -8.37 9.53
N ALA A 167 4.64 -7.53 10.57
CA ALA A 167 3.53 -6.63 10.86
C ALA A 167 3.35 -5.58 9.76
N LEU A 168 4.42 -4.88 9.37
CA LEU A 168 4.39 -3.89 8.27
C LEU A 168 3.99 -4.52 6.92
N SER A 169 4.39 -5.77 6.68
CA SER A 169 3.99 -6.50 5.47
C SER A 169 2.49 -6.77 5.45
N ARG A 170 1.89 -7.17 6.57
CA ARG A 170 0.43 -7.29 6.69
C ARG A 170 -0.27 -5.96 6.50
N ALA A 171 0.25 -4.88 7.10
CA ALA A 171 -0.29 -3.54 6.92
C ALA A 171 -0.30 -3.11 5.44
N MET A 172 0.75 -3.44 4.70
CA MET A 172 0.87 -3.19 3.26
C MET A 172 0.18 -4.23 2.36
N LEU A 173 -0.56 -5.20 2.92
CA LEU A 173 -1.20 -6.30 2.20
C LEU A 173 -0.21 -7.15 1.36
N LEU A 174 1.02 -7.28 1.85
CA LEU A 174 2.08 -8.13 1.32
C LEU A 174 2.11 -9.47 2.06
N THR A 175 2.68 -10.51 1.42
CA THR A 175 2.81 -11.83 2.03
C THR A 175 3.83 -11.81 3.19
N PRO A 176 3.42 -12.06 4.45
CA PRO A 176 4.31 -11.92 5.61
C PRO A 176 5.18 -13.16 5.87
N TYR A 177 4.88 -14.30 5.25
CA TYR A 177 5.52 -15.61 5.53
C TYR A 177 6.84 -15.83 4.79
N LEU A 178 7.46 -14.78 4.26
CA LEU A 178 8.74 -14.88 3.56
C LEU A 178 9.92 -14.78 4.55
N PRO A 179 11.08 -15.38 4.22
CA PRO A 179 12.33 -15.13 4.93
C PRO A 179 12.64 -13.63 5.06
N SER A 180 13.28 -13.24 6.17
CA SER A 180 13.48 -11.83 6.55
C SER A 180 14.16 -10.98 5.46
N PHE A 181 15.15 -11.52 4.74
CA PHE A 181 15.85 -10.78 3.68
C PHE A 181 14.93 -10.50 2.47
N LEU A 182 14.11 -11.48 2.06
CA LEU A 182 13.11 -11.29 1.00
C LEU A 182 12.01 -10.34 1.45
N LEU A 183 11.58 -10.43 2.71
CA LEU A 183 10.58 -9.54 3.27
C LEU A 183 11.06 -8.09 3.25
N ARG A 184 12.31 -7.85 3.67
CA ARG A 184 12.95 -6.52 3.62
C ARG A 184 13.04 -6.00 2.19
N HIS A 185 13.52 -6.82 1.25
CA HIS A 185 13.61 -6.43 -0.16
C HIS A 185 12.24 -6.09 -0.75
N ARG A 186 11.21 -6.90 -0.44
CA ARG A 186 9.84 -6.69 -0.91
C ARG A 186 9.22 -5.43 -0.33
N LEU A 187 9.40 -5.18 0.97
CA LEU A 187 8.97 -3.95 1.63
C LEU A 187 9.65 -2.71 1.02
N LYS A 188 10.98 -2.75 0.86
CA LYS A 188 11.75 -1.66 0.24
C LYS A 188 11.24 -1.38 -1.17
N THR A 189 11.15 -2.40 -2.01
CA THR A 189 10.67 -2.28 -3.40
C THR A 189 9.25 -1.72 -3.47
N HIS A 190 8.34 -2.26 -2.65
CA HIS A 190 6.95 -1.80 -2.60
C HIS A 190 6.85 -0.33 -2.18
N THR A 191 7.61 0.06 -1.15
CA THR A 191 7.62 1.42 -0.63
C THR A 191 8.21 2.40 -1.63
N THR A 192 9.30 2.03 -2.31
CA THR A 192 9.88 2.85 -3.40
C THR A 192 8.87 3.04 -4.53
N VAL A 193 8.13 2.01 -4.92
CA VAL A 193 7.07 2.14 -5.95
C VAL A 193 5.97 3.10 -5.49
N ILE A 194 5.50 3.00 -4.24
CA ILE A 194 4.50 3.93 -3.68
C ILE A 194 5.04 5.36 -3.66
N HIS A 195 6.27 5.57 -3.19
CA HIS A 195 6.88 6.90 -3.15
C HIS A 195 7.05 7.52 -4.55
N GLN A 196 7.43 6.71 -5.55
CA GLN A 196 7.49 7.18 -6.93
C GLN A 196 6.09 7.50 -7.49
N LEU A 197 5.07 6.70 -7.15
CA LEU A 197 3.69 6.99 -7.47
C LEU A 197 3.21 8.29 -6.81
N ASP A 198 3.59 8.54 -5.55
CA ASP A 198 3.27 9.76 -4.82
C ASP A 198 3.86 10.99 -5.50
N LYS A 199 5.14 10.93 -5.92
CA LYS A 199 5.78 12.01 -6.69
C LYS A 199 5.09 12.26 -8.02
N ALA A 200 4.69 11.20 -8.74
CA ALA A 200 3.94 11.35 -10.00
C ALA A 200 2.53 11.91 -9.75
N LEU A 201 1.88 11.51 -8.66
CA LEU A 201 0.55 11.97 -8.28
C LEU A 201 0.55 13.44 -7.84
N ALA A 202 1.58 13.86 -7.11
CA ALA A 202 1.77 15.27 -6.74
C ALA A 202 1.94 16.16 -7.98
N LYS A 203 2.67 15.69 -9.00
CA LYS A 203 2.79 16.39 -10.30
C LYS A 203 1.48 16.45 -11.08
N LEU A 204 0.70 15.36 -11.06
CA LEU A 204 -0.61 15.33 -11.72
C LEU A 204 -1.63 16.22 -11.02
N GLY A 205 -1.59 16.29 -9.68
CA GLY A 205 -2.55 16.99 -8.84
C GLY A 205 -3.78 16.15 -8.50
N ILE A 206 -4.22 16.23 -7.24
CA ILE A 206 -5.38 15.44 -6.73
C ILE A 206 -6.69 15.84 -7.43
N GLY A 207 -6.83 17.10 -7.86
CA GLY A 207 -8.01 17.61 -8.55
C GLY A 207 -8.28 16.95 -9.90
N HIS A 208 -7.25 16.39 -10.56
CA HIS A 208 -7.38 15.70 -11.84
C HIS A 208 -7.76 14.21 -11.72
N LEU A 209 -7.90 13.71 -10.49
CA LEU A 209 -8.28 12.33 -10.23
C LEU A 209 -9.80 12.18 -10.23
N THR A 210 -10.26 11.12 -10.90
CA THR A 210 -11.64 10.65 -10.80
C THR A 210 -11.95 10.18 -9.36
N PRO A 211 -13.23 10.16 -8.95
CA PRO A 211 -13.64 9.64 -7.64
C PRO A 211 -13.06 8.25 -7.34
N GLN A 212 -13.10 7.36 -8.33
CA GLN A 212 -12.59 6.00 -8.19
C GLN A 212 -11.06 5.96 -8.05
N GLU A 213 -10.32 6.79 -8.79
CA GLU A 213 -8.86 6.92 -8.64
C GLU A 213 -8.50 7.42 -7.23
N VAL A 214 -9.21 8.40 -6.69
CA VAL A 214 -9.00 8.90 -5.31
C VAL A 214 -9.19 7.78 -4.30
N LYS A 215 -10.29 7.02 -4.40
CA LYS A 215 -10.57 5.88 -3.51
C LYS A 215 -9.47 4.83 -3.57
N SER A 216 -9.12 4.39 -4.78
CA SER A 216 -8.07 3.40 -4.99
C SER A 216 -6.71 3.87 -4.45
N ALA A 217 -6.36 5.14 -4.70
CA ALA A 217 -5.13 5.74 -4.21
C ALA A 217 -5.07 5.77 -2.67
N CYS A 218 -6.17 6.14 -2.01
CA CYS A 218 -6.26 6.11 -0.55
C CYS A 218 -6.13 4.70 0.01
N TYR A 219 -6.86 3.75 -0.58
CA TYR A 219 -6.85 2.35 -0.16
C TYR A 219 -5.47 1.70 -0.25
N LEU A 220 -4.74 1.98 -1.33
CA LEU A 220 -3.36 1.54 -1.53
C LEU A 220 -2.44 1.96 -0.37
N ARG A 221 -2.68 3.15 0.19
CA ARG A 221 -1.81 3.81 1.17
C ARG A 221 -2.16 3.54 2.63
N GLY A 222 -3.27 2.86 2.92
CA GLY A 222 -3.62 2.50 4.30
C GLY A 222 -5.07 2.71 4.64
N LEU A 223 -5.70 3.72 4.04
CA LEU A 223 -7.03 4.18 4.42
C LEU A 223 -8.15 3.26 3.93
N ASN A 224 -9.14 2.95 4.78
CA ASN A 224 -10.36 2.31 4.28
C ASN A 224 -11.25 3.31 3.55
N SER A 225 -10.97 3.53 2.27
CA SER A 225 -11.68 4.54 1.48
C SER A 225 -13.12 4.16 1.14
N THR A 226 -13.51 2.89 1.26
CA THR A 226 -14.84 2.37 0.86
C THR A 226 -15.98 3.09 1.56
N HIS A 227 -15.79 3.45 2.83
CA HIS A 227 -16.83 4.02 3.70
C HIS A 227 -16.63 5.50 4.04
N ILE A 228 -15.69 6.18 3.38
CA ILE A 228 -15.37 7.59 3.64
C ILE A 228 -16.00 8.45 2.53
N ALA A 229 -16.29 9.73 2.75
CA ALA A 229 -16.70 10.62 1.66
C ALA A 229 -15.53 10.89 0.70
N GLU A 230 -15.80 11.18 -0.57
CA GLU A 230 -14.76 11.48 -1.57
C GLU A 230 -13.90 12.69 -1.19
N GLU A 231 -14.54 13.77 -0.74
CA GLU A 231 -13.86 15.00 -0.31
C GLU A 231 -12.86 14.74 0.82
N ARG A 232 -13.29 13.98 1.84
CA ARG A 232 -12.42 13.56 2.94
C ARG A 232 -11.28 12.66 2.46
N CYS A 233 -11.50 11.82 1.46
CA CYS A 233 -10.42 11.05 0.85
C CYS A 233 -9.41 11.96 0.12
N ARG A 234 -9.86 13.01 -0.57
CA ARG A 234 -8.97 13.98 -1.20
C ARG A 234 -8.11 14.72 -0.16
N THR A 235 -8.71 15.18 0.93
CA THR A 235 -7.98 15.83 2.03
C THR A 235 -6.91 14.91 2.59
N TRP A 236 -7.29 13.68 2.99
CA TRP A 236 -6.37 12.68 3.51
C TRP A 236 -5.23 12.34 2.53
N LEU A 237 -5.55 12.21 1.24
CA LEU A 237 -4.56 11.96 0.21
C LEU A 237 -3.59 13.14 0.05
N GLY A 238 -4.08 14.37 0.23
CA GLY A 238 -3.27 15.58 0.30
C GLY A 238 -2.27 15.52 1.46
N GLU A 239 -2.74 15.21 2.67
CA GLU A 239 -1.88 15.06 3.86
C GLU A 239 -0.83 13.95 3.65
N TRP A 240 -1.24 12.80 3.10
CA TRP A 240 -0.32 11.73 2.75
C TRP A 240 0.76 12.19 1.78
N LEU A 241 0.40 12.89 0.71
CA LEU A 241 1.34 13.34 -0.31
C LEU A 241 2.32 14.37 0.24
N GLN A 242 1.88 15.27 1.12
CA GLN A 242 2.76 16.22 1.81
C GLN A 242 3.83 15.48 2.61
N ILE A 243 3.45 14.43 3.35
CA ILE A 243 4.39 13.59 4.09
C ILE A 243 5.31 12.87 3.09
N SER A 244 4.76 12.03 2.21
CA SER A 244 5.53 11.15 1.33
C SER A 244 6.50 11.89 0.42
N CYS A 245 6.09 13.03 -0.15
CA CYS A 245 6.96 13.79 -1.06
C CYS A 245 8.10 14.53 -0.34
N SER A 246 7.96 14.76 0.98
CA SER A 246 8.99 15.38 1.81
C SER A 246 10.07 14.39 2.27
N LEU A 247 9.83 13.08 2.13
CA LEU A 247 10.75 12.03 2.58
C LEU A 247 11.85 11.73 1.57
N LYS A 248 13.04 11.47 2.08
CA LYS A 248 14.18 10.93 1.32
C LYS A 248 14.11 9.41 1.23
N GLU A 249 14.90 8.81 0.34
CA GLU A 249 14.93 7.35 0.17
C GLU A 249 15.35 6.59 1.45
N ALA A 250 16.25 7.17 2.25
CA ALA A 250 16.67 6.60 3.54
C ALA A 250 15.52 6.58 4.57
N GLU A 251 14.61 7.54 4.48
CA GLU A 251 13.51 7.78 5.43
C GLU A 251 12.24 6.98 5.06
N LEU A 252 12.26 6.19 3.97
CA LEU A 252 11.06 5.47 3.49
C LEU A 252 10.50 4.45 4.48
N SER A 253 11.24 4.08 5.52
CA SER A 253 10.66 3.31 6.63
C SER A 253 9.53 4.09 7.30
N LEU A 254 9.60 5.41 7.41
CA LEU A 254 8.51 6.25 7.92
C LEU A 254 7.26 6.10 7.06
N LEU A 255 7.40 6.03 5.73
CA LEU A 255 6.26 5.85 4.82
C LEU A 255 5.52 4.53 5.08
N LEU A 256 6.23 3.46 5.45
CA LEU A 256 5.63 2.18 5.86
C LEU A 256 4.81 2.33 7.16
N HIS A 257 5.35 3.04 8.14
CA HIS A 257 4.68 3.25 9.43
C HIS A 257 3.50 4.23 9.28
N ASN A 258 3.63 5.21 8.38
CA ASN A 258 2.61 6.21 8.10
C ASN A 258 1.29 5.60 7.60
N VAL A 259 1.34 4.42 6.99
CA VAL A 259 0.15 3.60 6.65
C VAL A 259 -0.75 3.42 7.86
N VAL A 260 -0.15 3.20 9.04
CA VAL A 260 -0.87 3.05 10.31
C VAL A 260 -1.08 4.41 10.96
N LEU A 261 -0.02 5.20 11.13
CA LEU A 261 -0.06 6.47 11.88
C LEU A 261 -1.14 7.42 11.34
N LEU A 262 -1.21 7.60 10.02
CA LEU A 262 -2.17 8.50 9.39
C LEU A 262 -3.55 7.88 9.16
N SER A 263 -3.69 6.55 9.19
CA SER A 263 -4.97 5.88 8.86
C SER A 263 -5.76 5.41 10.08
N ILE A 264 -5.10 5.15 11.21
CA ILE A 264 -5.72 4.44 12.34
C ILE A 264 -6.92 5.19 12.95
N ASN A 265 -6.80 6.51 13.08
CA ASN A 265 -7.82 7.38 13.66
C ASN A 265 -8.59 8.18 12.59
N TYR A 266 -8.28 7.97 11.30
CA TYR A 266 -8.99 8.62 10.22
C TYR A 266 -10.29 7.88 9.91
N THR A 267 -11.27 8.07 10.78
CA THR A 267 -12.60 7.48 10.61
C THR A 267 -13.48 8.39 9.77
N GLY A 268 -14.23 7.79 8.84
CA GLY A 268 -15.38 8.45 8.26
C GLY A 268 -16.38 8.67 9.39
N SER A 269 -16.50 9.92 9.86
CA SER A 269 -17.63 10.32 10.70
C SER A 269 -18.86 10.02 9.87
N ARG A 270 -19.57 8.95 10.24
CA ARG A 270 -21.01 8.90 10.02
C ARG A 270 -21.55 10.05 10.87
N ARG A 271 -21.83 11.17 10.21
CA ARG A 271 -23.02 11.93 10.61
C ARG A 271 -24.21 11.12 10.16
#